data_AF-A0A069PS28-F1
#
_entry.id   AF-A0A069PS28-F1
#
_cell.length_a   1.000
_cell.length_b   1.000
_cell.length_c   1.000
_cell.angle_alpha   90.00
_cell.angle_beta   90.00
_cell.angle_gamma   90.00
#
_symmetry.space_group_name_H-M   'P 1'
#
loop_
_entity.id
_entity.type
_entity.pdbx_description
1 polymer ?
#
loop_
_entity_poly.entity_id
_entity_poly.type
_entity_poly.pdbx_seq_one_letter_code
_entity_poly.pdbx_strand_id
1 'polypeptide(L)'
;MKIRSFVIPTTGASPASSAATAFAGLTLRHLLVAAAAALLALASAPASAAWGARGTAVTSRGAYNGAHYGSCGGGSCSHAGGVAGPYGGLATNTGTVTRTAPGQFSNSGTATGRYGNSVQHAGDTSCAGGTCAHTGSLTGPDGNTATTAGSAMRTAPGQYSSSGTVNGAYGNTVNHSASTSCAGNSCYRSGTATGTYGGTVSHSGTATSVAPGVVVTSGSATTVHGTTVTTGGSVTTVSATVGYVAPPPVVYVPPPATATVYVAPPPPPPPAVVYVAPAPKPAVYIPGHWVNNVWVPAHWA
;
A
#
# COMPACT_ATOMS: atom_id res chain seq x y z
N MET A 1 49.96 39.59 43.41
CA MET A 1 50.18 40.02 44.81
C MET A 1 49.46 41.34 45.08
N LYS A 2 48.30 41.30 45.72
CA LYS A 2 47.95 42.14 46.89
C LYS A 2 46.61 41.64 47.42
N ILE A 3 46.73 40.96 48.55
CA ILE A 3 45.69 40.36 49.38
C ILE A 3 45.11 41.47 50.24
N ARG A 4 43.78 41.55 50.35
CA ARG A 4 43.10 42.07 51.55
C ARG A 4 41.89 41.18 51.84
N SER A 5 41.97 40.51 52.98
CA SER A 5 40.94 39.66 53.59
C SER A 5 40.26 40.40 54.75
N PHE A 6 39.30 39.68 55.37
CA PHE A 6 38.66 39.84 56.70
C PHE A 6 37.32 40.64 56.70
N VAL A 7 36.16 40.21 57.24
CA VAL A 7 35.74 39.16 58.23
C VAL A 7 34.25 38.80 58.03
N ILE A 8 33.86 37.56 58.39
CA ILE A 8 32.49 37.06 58.62
C ILE A 8 32.16 37.10 60.12
N PRO A 9 30.89 37.27 60.52
CA PRO A 9 30.38 36.44 61.61
C PRO A 9 29.10 35.68 61.23
N THR A 10 29.08 34.43 61.70
CA THR A 10 28.05 33.40 61.64
C THR A 10 26.96 33.60 62.69
N THR A 11 25.72 33.20 62.37
CA THR A 11 24.65 32.55 63.19
C THR A 11 23.30 32.94 62.59
N GLY A 12 22.28 32.12 62.36
CA GLY A 12 22.01 30.72 62.64
C GLY A 12 20.54 30.42 62.25
N ALA A 13 20.21 29.13 62.17
CA ALA A 13 18.88 28.51 62.27
C ALA A 13 17.76 28.84 61.24
N SER A 14 17.37 27.81 60.49
CA SER A 14 16.00 27.62 59.96
C SER A 14 14.99 27.48 61.11
N PRO A 15 13.71 27.78 60.85
CA PRO A 15 12.75 26.69 60.94
C PRO A 15 11.75 26.66 59.78
N ALA A 16 11.32 25.44 59.46
CA ALA A 16 10.13 25.17 58.66
C ALA A 16 8.86 25.59 59.43
N SER A 17 7.84 26.05 58.73
CA SER A 17 6.45 25.93 59.19
C SER A 17 5.49 25.90 58.01
N SER A 18 4.65 24.89 58.06
CA SER A 18 3.63 24.48 57.12
C SER A 18 2.45 25.46 57.07
N ALA A 19 1.86 25.62 55.88
CA ALA A 19 0.46 26.00 55.71
C ALA A 19 -0.08 25.31 54.45
N ALA A 20 -0.53 24.07 54.61
CA ALA A 20 -1.43 23.42 53.66
C ALA A 20 -2.85 23.84 54.02
N THR A 21 -3.59 24.41 53.07
CA THR A 21 -5.05 24.25 52.85
C THR A 21 -5.60 25.37 51.96
N ALA A 22 -5.59 25.21 50.63
CA ALA A 22 -6.52 25.91 49.70
C ALA A 22 -6.34 25.58 48.19
N PHE A 23 -5.81 24.41 47.78
CA PHE A 23 -5.59 24.15 46.33
C PHE A 23 -6.06 22.78 45.82
N ALA A 24 -6.97 22.10 46.53
CA ALA A 24 -7.43 20.77 46.11
C ALA A 24 -8.57 20.79 45.06
N GLY A 25 -9.32 21.89 44.93
CA GLY A 25 -10.50 21.94 44.04
C GLY A 25 -10.23 22.32 42.59
N LEU A 26 -9.18 23.12 42.33
CA LEU A 26 -8.89 23.63 40.99
C LEU A 26 -8.11 22.62 40.13
N THR A 27 -7.28 21.79 40.76
CA THR A 27 -6.40 20.82 40.09
C THR A 27 -7.17 19.63 39.55
N LEU A 28 -8.16 19.11 40.29
CA LEU A 28 -8.94 17.95 39.87
C LEU A 28 -9.82 18.25 38.64
N ARG A 29 -10.39 19.46 38.54
CA ARG A 29 -11.21 19.87 37.40
C ARG A 29 -10.38 20.04 36.12
N HIS A 30 -9.15 20.56 36.24
CA HIS A 30 -8.24 20.69 35.10
C HIS A 30 -7.64 19.34 34.69
N LEU A 31 -7.34 18.47 35.65
CA LEU A 31 -6.89 17.10 35.39
C LEU A 31 -8.00 16.25 34.75
N LEU A 32 -9.26 16.40 35.17
CA LEU A 32 -10.40 15.70 34.57
C LEU A 32 -10.71 16.22 33.16
N VAL A 33 -10.58 17.53 32.90
CA VAL A 33 -10.73 18.09 31.54
C VAL A 33 -9.59 17.66 30.63
N ALA A 34 -8.34 17.63 31.12
CA ALA A 34 -7.20 17.11 30.37
C ALA A 34 -7.30 15.60 30.10
N ALA A 35 -7.75 14.82 31.09
CA ALA A 35 -7.99 13.39 30.93
C ALA A 35 -9.16 13.11 29.97
N ALA A 36 -10.25 13.89 30.04
CA ALA A 36 -11.36 13.78 29.11
C ALA A 36 -10.95 14.17 27.68
N ALA A 37 -10.14 15.22 27.51
CA ALA A 37 -9.59 15.61 26.21
C ALA A 37 -8.64 14.55 25.63
N ALA A 38 -7.80 13.94 26.48
CA ALA A 38 -6.92 12.83 26.10
C ALA A 38 -7.73 11.58 25.72
N LEU A 39 -8.80 11.26 26.45
CA LEU A 39 -9.70 10.15 26.15
C LEU A 39 -10.55 10.40 24.90
N LEU A 40 -11.00 11.63 24.63
CA LEU A 40 -11.69 12.02 23.40
C LEU A 40 -10.75 11.97 22.18
N ALA A 41 -9.48 12.34 22.36
CA ALA A 41 -8.44 12.20 21.34
C ALA A 41 -8.07 10.72 21.06
N LEU A 42 -8.11 9.85 22.08
CA LEU A 42 -7.90 8.41 21.92
C LEU A 42 -9.12 7.70 21.29
N ALA A 43 -10.34 8.15 21.62
CA ALA A 43 -11.58 7.59 21.10
C ALA A 43 -11.90 8.03 19.66
N SER A 44 -11.24 9.08 19.15
CA SER A 44 -11.35 9.56 17.75
C SER A 44 -10.20 9.10 16.86
N ALA A 45 -9.26 8.31 17.37
CA ALA A 45 -8.25 7.67 16.54
C ALA A 45 -8.93 6.60 15.66
N PRO A 46 -8.87 6.70 14.32
CA PRO A 46 -9.32 5.59 13.48
C PRO A 46 -8.47 4.37 13.83
N ALA A 47 -9.11 3.20 13.93
CA ALA A 47 -8.46 1.93 14.27
C ALA A 47 -7.12 1.79 13.53
N SER A 48 -6.03 1.65 14.28
CA SER A 48 -4.70 1.53 13.70
C SER A 48 -4.57 0.16 13.05
N ALA A 49 -4.81 0.08 11.75
CA ALA A 49 -4.53 -1.11 10.97
C ALA A 49 -3.01 -1.17 10.74
N ALA A 50 -2.34 -2.10 11.40
CA ALA A 50 -0.94 -2.43 11.14
C ALA A 50 -0.87 -3.77 10.41
N TRP A 51 0.03 -3.86 9.44
CA TRP A 51 0.28 -5.09 8.70
C TRP A 51 1.77 -5.24 8.47
N GLY A 52 2.21 -6.48 8.30
CA GLY A 52 3.57 -6.76 7.90
C GLY A 52 3.65 -8.11 7.23
N ALA A 53 4.63 -8.26 6.35
CA ALA A 53 4.95 -9.55 5.77
C ALA A 53 6.46 -9.69 5.58
N ARG A 54 6.89 -10.94 5.50
CA ARG A 54 8.26 -11.35 5.20
C ARG A 54 8.23 -12.40 4.12
N GLY A 55 9.28 -12.46 3.32
CA GLY A 55 9.39 -13.45 2.25
C GLY A 55 10.81 -13.62 1.78
N THR A 56 11.09 -14.78 1.20
CA THR A 56 12.39 -15.10 0.59
C THR A 56 12.18 -15.43 -0.87
N ALA A 57 12.93 -14.79 -1.75
CA ALA A 57 12.99 -15.11 -3.17
C ALA A 57 14.33 -15.76 -3.49
N VAL A 58 14.31 -16.97 -4.07
CA VAL A 58 15.52 -17.68 -4.49
C VAL A 58 15.69 -17.50 -6.00
N THR A 59 16.87 -17.05 -6.39
CA THR A 59 17.24 -16.86 -7.81
C THR A 59 18.54 -17.62 -8.09
N SER A 60 18.93 -17.69 -9.37
CA SER A 60 20.26 -18.19 -9.74
C SER A 60 21.42 -17.40 -9.11
N ARG A 61 21.17 -16.19 -8.59
CA ARG A 61 22.17 -15.34 -7.94
C ARG A 61 22.14 -15.43 -6.41
N GLY A 62 21.34 -16.35 -5.84
CA GLY A 62 21.20 -16.56 -4.39
C GLY A 62 19.84 -16.12 -3.82
N ALA A 63 19.73 -16.18 -2.49
CA ALA A 63 18.51 -15.89 -1.75
C ALA A 63 18.42 -14.41 -1.37
N TYR A 64 17.24 -13.83 -1.58
CA TYR A 64 16.88 -12.46 -1.23
C TYR A 64 15.82 -12.51 -0.14
N ASN A 65 16.12 -11.94 1.02
CA ASN A 65 15.22 -11.94 2.17
C ASN A 65 14.61 -10.55 2.36
N GLY A 66 13.29 -10.48 2.24
CA GLY A 66 12.54 -9.25 2.34
C GLY A 66 11.63 -9.22 3.56
N ALA A 67 11.44 -8.02 4.10
CA ALA A 67 10.42 -7.73 5.09
C ALA A 67 9.81 -6.36 4.80
N HIS A 68 8.53 -6.20 5.12
CA HIS A 68 7.86 -4.92 5.09
C HIS A 68 6.84 -4.83 6.22
N TYR A 69 6.60 -3.61 6.66
CA TYR A 69 5.64 -3.24 7.68
C TYR A 69 4.94 -1.95 7.25
N GLY A 70 3.66 -1.84 7.60
CA GLY A 70 2.88 -0.63 7.41
C GLY A 70 1.89 -0.44 8.54
N SER A 71 1.50 0.81 8.75
CA SER A 71 0.48 1.19 9.72
C SER A 71 -0.31 2.39 9.22
N CYS A 72 -1.60 2.41 9.51
CA CYS A 72 -2.45 3.58 9.30
C CYS A 72 -2.94 4.16 10.62
N GLY A 73 -3.11 5.48 10.67
CA GLY A 73 -3.71 6.19 11.78
C GLY A 73 -3.93 7.66 11.39
N GLY A 74 -4.98 8.28 11.92
CA GLY A 74 -5.24 9.72 11.72
C GLY A 74 -5.40 10.17 10.26
N GLY A 75 -5.77 9.29 9.32
CA GLY A 75 -5.86 9.62 7.89
C GLY A 75 -4.56 9.48 7.11
N SER A 76 -3.49 9.04 7.77
CA SER A 76 -2.19 8.74 7.15
C SER A 76 -1.86 7.25 7.27
N CYS A 77 -1.15 6.73 6.28
CA CYS A 77 -0.60 5.38 6.28
C CYS A 77 0.88 5.47 5.96
N SER A 78 1.72 4.87 6.81
CA SER A 78 3.16 4.83 6.64
C SER A 78 3.62 3.40 6.41
N HIS A 79 4.64 3.21 5.58
CA HIS A 79 5.27 1.92 5.37
C HIS A 79 6.79 2.01 5.40
N ALA A 80 7.39 0.88 5.73
CA ALA A 80 8.82 0.65 5.63
C ALA A 80 9.05 -0.79 5.20
N GLY A 81 9.99 -1.01 4.29
CA GLY A 81 10.39 -2.35 3.90
C GLY A 81 11.78 -2.36 3.32
N GLY A 82 12.33 -3.56 3.19
CA GLY A 82 13.61 -3.74 2.55
C GLY A 82 13.87 -5.18 2.16
N VAL A 83 14.87 -5.35 1.30
CA VAL A 83 15.33 -6.64 0.80
C VAL A 83 16.83 -6.71 0.95
N ALA A 84 17.31 -7.70 1.69
CA ALA A 84 18.71 -8.04 1.81
C ALA A 84 19.06 -9.10 0.76
N GLY A 85 20.04 -8.79 -0.08
CA GLY A 85 20.57 -9.71 -1.09
C GLY A 85 21.69 -10.61 -0.56
N PRO A 86 22.05 -11.66 -1.32
CA PRO A 86 23.04 -12.66 -0.91
C PRO A 86 24.48 -12.11 -0.79
N TYR A 87 24.73 -10.92 -1.34
CA TYR A 87 26.03 -10.24 -1.31
C TYR A 87 26.07 -9.08 -0.30
N GLY A 88 25.19 -9.10 0.72
CA GLY A 88 25.18 -8.10 1.80
C GLY A 88 24.58 -6.73 1.44
N GLY A 89 24.14 -6.52 0.20
CA GLY A 89 23.45 -5.30 -0.21
C GLY A 89 22.02 -5.23 0.32
N LEU A 90 21.63 -4.08 0.88
CA LEU A 90 20.28 -3.83 1.39
C LEU A 90 19.62 -2.73 0.56
N ALA A 91 18.46 -3.03 -0.02
CA ALA A 91 17.58 -2.02 -0.60
C ALA A 91 16.42 -1.76 0.36
N THR A 92 16.09 -0.51 0.61
CA THR A 92 14.96 -0.13 1.48
C THR A 92 14.03 0.85 0.79
N ASN A 93 12.79 0.88 1.25
CA ASN A 93 11.81 1.87 0.87
C ASN A 93 10.96 2.23 2.08
N THR A 94 10.87 3.53 2.37
CA THR A 94 9.97 4.08 3.36
C THR A 94 9.07 5.12 2.72
N GLY A 95 7.87 5.29 3.25
CA GLY A 95 6.99 6.33 2.77
C GLY A 95 5.75 6.51 3.62
N THR A 96 5.03 7.57 3.31
CA THR A 96 3.77 7.96 3.92
C THR A 96 2.80 8.39 2.83
N VAL A 97 1.53 8.08 3.02
CA VAL A 97 0.42 8.61 2.25
C VAL A 97 -0.56 9.22 3.23
N THR A 98 -0.93 10.48 3.04
CA THR A 98 -1.84 11.22 3.92
C THR A 98 -3.04 11.70 3.12
N ARG A 99 -4.24 11.35 3.56
CA ARG A 99 -5.48 11.92 3.02
C ARG A 99 -5.65 13.34 3.57
N THR A 100 -5.52 14.34 2.71
CA THR A 100 -5.64 15.77 3.09
C THR A 100 -7.07 16.27 3.03
N ALA A 101 -7.90 15.66 2.17
CA ALA A 101 -9.35 15.88 2.09
C ALA A 101 -10.02 14.68 1.39
N PRO A 102 -11.37 14.60 1.30
CA PRO A 102 -12.04 13.57 0.51
C PRO A 102 -11.54 13.56 -0.94
N GLY A 103 -11.02 12.42 -1.40
CA GLY A 103 -10.44 12.28 -2.75
C GLY A 103 -9.08 12.95 -2.96
N GLN A 104 -8.48 13.55 -1.93
CA GLN A 104 -7.20 14.26 -1.99
C GLN A 104 -6.16 13.55 -1.13
N PHE A 105 -5.00 13.22 -1.71
CA PHE A 105 -3.93 12.48 -1.05
C PHE A 105 -2.59 13.12 -1.36
N SER A 106 -1.74 13.23 -0.34
CA SER A 106 -0.31 13.56 -0.49
C SER A 106 0.51 12.32 -0.14
N ASN A 107 1.63 12.12 -0.80
CA ASN A 107 2.55 11.05 -0.49
C ASN A 107 4.01 11.54 -0.50
N SER A 108 4.83 10.92 0.33
CA SER A 108 6.27 11.16 0.34
C SER A 108 7.03 9.92 0.81
N GLY A 109 8.29 9.79 0.42
CA GLY A 109 9.11 8.67 0.86
C GLY A 109 10.52 8.69 0.31
N THR A 110 11.30 7.68 0.71
CA THR A 110 12.69 7.50 0.30
C THR A 110 12.90 6.06 -0.12
N ALA A 111 13.46 5.87 -1.30
CA ALA A 111 13.96 4.58 -1.76
C ALA A 111 15.49 4.60 -1.71
N THR A 112 16.11 3.65 -1.00
CA THR A 112 17.56 3.50 -0.95
C THR A 112 17.97 2.20 -1.63
N GLY A 113 18.83 2.29 -2.63
CA GLY A 113 19.35 1.15 -3.36
C GLY A 113 20.41 0.37 -2.57
N ARG A 114 20.78 -0.81 -3.08
CA ARG A 114 21.78 -1.70 -2.49
C ARG A 114 23.16 -1.10 -2.26
N TYR A 115 23.46 0.02 -2.93
CA TYR A 115 24.74 0.73 -2.86
C TYR A 115 24.65 2.04 -2.05
N GLY A 116 23.53 2.26 -1.33
CA GLY A 116 23.34 3.44 -0.48
C GLY A 116 22.84 4.69 -1.19
N ASN A 117 22.77 4.68 -2.53
CA ASN A 117 22.16 5.75 -3.30
C ASN A 117 20.65 5.85 -2.99
N SER A 118 20.18 7.04 -2.63
CA SER A 118 18.79 7.28 -2.23
C SER A 118 18.07 8.21 -3.20
N VAL A 119 16.77 7.96 -3.38
CA VAL A 119 15.86 8.82 -4.14
C VAL A 119 14.69 9.17 -3.24
N GLN A 120 14.52 10.46 -2.98
CA GLN A 120 13.33 11.00 -2.34
C GLN A 120 12.24 11.14 -3.38
N HIS A 121 11.02 10.80 -3.00
CA HIS A 121 9.85 11.03 -3.83
C HIS A 121 8.77 11.73 -3.02
N ALA A 122 8.00 12.56 -3.71
CA ALA A 122 6.81 13.18 -3.17
C ALA A 122 5.78 13.35 -4.29
N GLY A 123 4.51 13.44 -3.92
CA GLY A 123 3.45 13.71 -4.87
C GLY A 123 2.12 13.98 -4.22
N ASP A 124 1.19 14.45 -5.05
CA ASP A 124 -0.18 14.74 -4.68
C ASP A 124 -1.11 14.08 -5.71
N THR A 125 -2.24 13.60 -5.24
CA THR A 125 -3.30 13.02 -6.07
C THR A 125 -4.64 13.63 -5.69
N SER A 126 -5.34 14.17 -6.68
CA SER A 126 -6.64 14.80 -6.52
C SER A 126 -7.68 14.13 -7.41
N CYS A 127 -8.68 13.49 -6.82
CA CYS A 127 -9.80 12.86 -7.52
C CYS A 127 -11.08 13.64 -7.29
N ALA A 128 -11.54 14.37 -8.31
CA ALA A 128 -12.80 15.12 -8.28
C ALA A 128 -13.48 15.10 -9.65
N GLY A 129 -14.82 15.06 -9.67
CA GLY A 129 -15.60 15.18 -10.90
C GLY A 129 -15.30 14.11 -11.96
N GLY A 130 -14.97 12.89 -11.55
CA GLY A 130 -14.60 11.80 -12.47
C GLY A 130 -13.18 11.87 -13.03
N THR A 131 -12.38 12.85 -12.60
CA THR A 131 -10.97 13.00 -12.97
C THR A 131 -10.08 12.81 -11.74
N CYS A 132 -9.04 12.00 -11.88
CA CYS A 132 -7.96 11.88 -10.93
C CYS A 132 -6.68 12.45 -11.54
N ALA A 133 -6.16 13.54 -10.99
CA ALA A 133 -4.88 14.11 -11.37
C ALA A 133 -3.81 13.72 -10.35
N HIS A 134 -2.57 13.57 -10.81
CA HIS A 134 -1.41 13.28 -9.99
C HIS A 134 -0.24 14.17 -10.42
N THR A 135 0.48 14.71 -9.44
CA THR A 135 1.80 15.33 -9.64
C THR A 135 2.80 14.65 -8.73
N GLY A 136 4.03 14.47 -9.21
CA GLY A 136 5.09 13.82 -8.46
C GLY A 136 6.47 14.38 -8.76
N SER A 137 7.39 14.15 -7.84
CA SER A 137 8.81 14.46 -7.97
C SER A 137 9.66 13.30 -7.47
N LEU A 138 10.82 13.14 -8.08
CA LEU A 138 11.85 12.15 -7.77
C LEU A 138 13.18 12.88 -7.71
N THR A 139 13.76 13.06 -6.53
CA THR A 139 15.04 13.76 -6.34
C THR A 139 16.11 12.75 -5.99
N GLY A 140 17.16 12.69 -6.81
CA GLY A 140 18.31 11.83 -6.58
C GLY A 140 19.35 12.42 -5.62
N PRO A 141 20.41 11.67 -5.33
CA PRO A 141 21.43 12.07 -4.35
C PRO A 141 22.24 13.30 -4.78
N ASP A 142 22.34 13.55 -6.09
CA ASP A 142 23.03 14.71 -6.67
C ASP A 142 22.11 15.95 -6.76
N GLY A 143 20.91 15.92 -6.16
CA GLY A 143 19.92 17.00 -6.25
C GLY A 143 19.18 17.07 -7.59
N ASN A 144 19.47 16.16 -8.52
CA ASN A 144 18.79 16.04 -9.80
C ASN A 144 17.34 15.58 -9.60
N THR A 145 16.38 16.38 -10.07
CA THR A 145 14.95 16.09 -9.89
C THR A 145 14.28 15.77 -11.22
N ALA A 146 13.56 14.64 -11.27
CA ALA A 146 12.55 14.39 -12.30
C ALA A 146 11.16 14.67 -11.75
N THR A 147 10.25 15.16 -12.58
CA THR A 147 8.86 15.42 -12.21
C THR A 147 7.90 14.66 -13.09
N THR A 148 6.76 14.28 -12.53
CA THR A 148 5.65 13.65 -13.25
C THR A 148 4.39 14.48 -13.03
N ALA A 149 3.56 14.56 -14.06
CA ALA A 149 2.20 15.06 -13.95
C ALA A 149 1.31 14.20 -14.83
N GLY A 150 0.08 13.97 -14.43
CA GLY A 150 -0.85 13.22 -15.26
C GLY A 150 -2.26 13.26 -14.73
N SER A 151 -3.19 12.84 -15.56
CA SER A 151 -4.58 12.70 -15.20
C SER A 151 -5.19 11.46 -15.83
N ALA A 152 -6.18 10.90 -15.17
CA ALA A 152 -7.08 9.91 -15.71
C ALA A 152 -8.50 10.39 -15.51
N MET A 153 -9.30 10.39 -16.56
CA MET A 153 -10.67 10.87 -16.56
C MET A 153 -11.61 9.75 -17.00
N ARG A 154 -12.68 9.56 -16.24
CA ARG A 154 -13.84 8.76 -16.63
C ARG A 154 -14.99 9.70 -16.96
N THR A 155 -15.32 9.82 -18.24
CA THR A 155 -16.44 10.66 -18.71
C THR A 155 -17.77 9.92 -18.68
N ALA A 156 -17.75 8.59 -18.85
CA ALA A 156 -18.91 7.71 -18.80
C ALA A 156 -18.49 6.26 -18.47
N PRO A 157 -19.42 5.35 -18.12
CA PRO A 157 -19.10 3.93 -17.98
C PRO A 157 -18.41 3.39 -19.25
N GLY A 158 -17.26 2.75 -19.08
CA GLY A 158 -16.48 2.23 -20.21
C GLY A 158 -15.72 3.28 -21.03
N GLN A 159 -15.80 4.57 -20.67
CA GLN A 159 -15.12 5.66 -21.37
C GLN A 159 -14.06 6.29 -20.45
N TYR A 160 -12.80 6.07 -20.82
CA TYR A 160 -11.64 6.49 -20.05
C TYR A 160 -10.66 7.21 -20.95
N SER A 161 -10.02 8.26 -20.43
CA SER A 161 -8.87 8.89 -21.04
C SER A 161 -7.79 9.13 -19.99
N SER A 162 -6.55 9.17 -20.42
CA SER A 162 -5.44 9.57 -19.56
C SER A 162 -4.42 10.37 -20.33
N SER A 163 -3.74 11.25 -19.63
CA SER A 163 -2.62 12.02 -20.17
C SER A 163 -1.58 12.23 -19.10
N GLY A 164 -0.36 12.56 -19.50
CA GLY A 164 0.64 13.01 -18.56
C GLY A 164 1.98 13.28 -19.19
N THR A 165 2.86 13.83 -18.37
CA THR A 165 4.18 14.32 -18.73
C THR A 165 5.19 13.83 -17.70
N VAL A 166 6.35 13.41 -18.19
CA VAL A 166 7.53 13.12 -17.37
C VAL A 166 8.63 14.05 -17.84
N ASN A 167 9.15 14.87 -16.92
CA ASN A 167 10.27 15.74 -17.17
C ASN A 167 11.47 15.19 -16.40
N GLY A 168 12.51 14.80 -17.12
CA GLY A 168 13.78 14.38 -16.53
C GLY A 168 14.60 15.59 -16.05
N ALA A 169 15.56 15.31 -15.17
CA ALA A 169 16.43 16.33 -14.58
C ALA A 169 17.25 17.14 -15.60
N TYR A 170 17.46 16.58 -16.80
CA TYR A 170 18.25 17.19 -17.85
C TYR A 170 17.40 17.82 -18.97
N GLY A 171 16.14 18.14 -18.69
CA GLY A 171 15.24 18.84 -19.62
C GLY A 171 14.59 17.94 -20.68
N ASN A 172 14.82 16.63 -20.65
CA ASN A 172 14.10 15.70 -21.50
C ASN A 172 12.65 15.52 -21.01
N THR A 173 11.68 15.77 -21.87
CA THR A 173 10.25 15.56 -21.59
C THR A 173 9.69 14.42 -22.42
N VAL A 174 8.86 13.58 -21.79
CA VAL A 174 8.01 12.58 -22.47
C VAL A 174 6.56 12.85 -22.11
N ASN A 175 5.72 13.01 -23.12
CA ASN A 175 4.29 13.17 -22.96
C ASN A 175 3.59 11.86 -23.34
N HIS A 176 2.53 11.50 -22.66
CA HIS A 176 1.67 10.40 -23.05
C HIS A 176 0.20 10.83 -23.08
N SER A 177 -0.57 10.18 -23.93
CA SER A 177 -2.03 10.31 -24.00
C SER A 177 -2.61 8.96 -24.38
N ALA A 178 -3.67 8.53 -23.71
CA ALA A 178 -4.35 7.27 -23.98
C ALA A 178 -5.86 7.40 -23.80
N SER A 179 -6.59 6.48 -24.43
CA SER A 179 -8.04 6.37 -24.34
C SER A 179 -8.47 4.92 -24.33
N THR A 180 -9.58 4.66 -23.66
CA THR A 180 -10.32 3.41 -23.75
C THR A 180 -11.80 3.73 -23.93
N SER A 181 -12.42 3.11 -24.91
CA SER A 181 -13.84 3.27 -25.20
C SER A 181 -14.50 1.91 -25.37
N CYS A 182 -15.43 1.59 -24.48
CA CYS A 182 -16.22 0.37 -24.54
C CYS A 182 -17.65 0.67 -24.98
N ALA A 183 -18.13 -0.10 -25.95
CA ALA A 183 -19.50 -0.07 -26.42
C ALA A 183 -19.95 -1.50 -26.78
N GLY A 184 -21.08 -1.92 -26.22
CA GLY A 184 -21.57 -3.29 -26.35
C GLY A 184 -20.54 -4.31 -25.85
N ASN A 185 -20.22 -5.29 -26.69
CA ASN A 185 -19.30 -6.38 -26.38
C ASN A 185 -17.84 -6.05 -26.69
N SER A 186 -17.53 -4.83 -27.15
CA SER A 186 -16.20 -4.43 -27.59
C SER A 186 -15.65 -3.26 -26.79
N CYS A 187 -14.36 -3.35 -26.50
CA CYS A 187 -13.55 -2.27 -25.96
C CYS A 187 -12.41 -1.97 -26.91
N TYR A 188 -12.19 -0.70 -27.19
CA TYR A 188 -11.08 -0.18 -27.97
C TYR A 188 -10.15 0.58 -27.05
N ARG A 189 -8.84 0.44 -27.25
CA ARG A 189 -7.82 1.22 -26.56
C ARG A 189 -6.87 1.83 -27.56
N SER A 190 -6.36 3.00 -27.23
CA SER A 190 -5.27 3.62 -27.98
C SER A 190 -4.41 4.47 -27.07
N GLY A 191 -3.18 4.74 -27.48
CA GLY A 191 -2.36 5.72 -26.82
C GLY A 191 -1.07 6.02 -27.54
N THR A 192 -0.42 7.08 -27.08
CA THR A 192 0.82 7.62 -27.62
C THR A 192 1.77 7.96 -26.48
N ALA A 193 3.07 7.85 -26.76
CA ALA A 193 4.14 8.42 -25.95
C ALA A 193 5.09 9.19 -26.89
N THR A 194 5.21 10.49 -26.68
CA THR A 194 5.99 11.40 -27.51
C THR A 194 7.18 11.92 -26.71
N GLY A 195 8.38 11.66 -27.21
CA GLY A 195 9.62 12.15 -26.61
C GLY A 195 9.91 13.61 -26.95
N THR A 196 10.98 14.12 -26.35
CA THR A 196 11.38 15.54 -26.42
C THR A 196 11.65 16.02 -27.84
N TYR A 197 12.15 15.13 -28.69
CA TYR A 197 12.47 15.38 -30.09
C TYR A 197 11.29 15.12 -31.04
N GLY A 198 10.06 14.99 -30.52
CA GLY A 198 8.85 14.78 -31.32
C GLY A 198 8.63 13.36 -31.82
N GLY A 199 9.58 12.44 -31.60
CA GLY A 199 9.39 11.03 -31.92
C GLY A 199 8.30 10.39 -31.07
N THR A 200 7.32 9.74 -31.72
CA THR A 200 6.16 9.15 -31.06
C THR A 200 6.12 7.64 -31.22
N VAL A 201 5.88 6.93 -30.11
CA VAL A 201 5.41 5.54 -30.12
C VAL A 201 3.89 5.56 -29.97
N SER A 202 3.17 4.87 -30.83
CA SER A 202 1.72 4.73 -30.74
C SER A 202 1.32 3.27 -30.54
N HIS A 203 0.19 3.05 -29.91
CA HIS A 203 -0.42 1.73 -29.83
C HIS A 203 -1.93 1.82 -29.93
N SER A 204 -2.54 0.74 -30.39
CA SER A 204 -3.99 0.57 -30.42
C SER A 204 -4.35 -0.89 -30.20
N GLY A 205 -5.60 -1.17 -29.86
CA GLY A 205 -6.06 -2.54 -29.74
C GLY A 205 -7.54 -2.67 -29.43
N THR A 206 -8.03 -3.89 -29.55
CA THR A 206 -9.43 -4.22 -29.28
C THR A 206 -9.52 -5.42 -28.36
N ALA A 207 -10.63 -5.52 -27.63
CA ALA A 207 -11.07 -6.72 -26.94
C ALA A 207 -12.58 -6.86 -27.18
N THR A 208 -12.99 -7.97 -27.80
CA THR A 208 -14.38 -8.22 -28.17
C THR A 208 -14.83 -9.56 -27.62
N SER A 209 -15.89 -9.57 -26.82
CA SER A 209 -16.58 -10.80 -26.46
C SER A 209 -17.42 -11.27 -27.64
N VAL A 210 -17.04 -12.40 -28.23
CA VAL A 210 -17.72 -13.00 -29.39
C VAL A 210 -18.70 -14.11 -28.98
N ALA A 211 -18.52 -14.66 -27.78
CA ALA A 211 -19.39 -15.63 -27.14
C ALA A 211 -19.18 -15.60 -25.61
N PRO A 212 -20.08 -16.18 -24.80
CA PRO A 212 -19.86 -16.35 -23.37
C PRO A 212 -18.52 -17.03 -23.08
N GLY A 213 -17.68 -16.39 -22.27
CA GLY A 213 -16.35 -16.91 -21.92
C GLY A 213 -15.30 -16.82 -23.02
N VAL A 214 -15.62 -16.27 -24.20
CA VAL A 214 -14.67 -16.12 -25.32
C VAL A 214 -14.44 -14.65 -25.64
N VAL A 215 -13.19 -14.21 -25.51
CA VAL A 215 -12.75 -12.86 -25.86
C VAL A 215 -11.66 -12.93 -26.91
N VAL A 216 -11.88 -12.23 -28.03
CA VAL A 216 -10.88 -12.02 -29.07
C VAL A 216 -10.21 -10.67 -28.83
N THR A 217 -8.89 -10.64 -28.92
CA THR A 217 -8.10 -9.43 -28.73
C THR A 217 -7.23 -9.15 -29.93
N SER A 218 -7.01 -7.87 -30.20
CA SER A 218 -6.00 -7.40 -31.13
C SER A 218 -5.20 -6.27 -30.50
N GLY A 219 -3.98 -6.07 -31.00
CA GLY A 219 -3.10 -4.99 -30.59
C GLY A 219 -2.13 -4.63 -31.70
N SER A 220 -1.78 -3.36 -31.79
CA SER A 220 -0.66 -2.91 -32.59
C SER A 220 0.16 -1.89 -31.82
N ALA A 221 1.47 -1.85 -32.07
CA ALA A 221 2.36 -0.81 -31.58
C ALA A 221 3.29 -0.37 -32.70
N THR A 222 3.35 0.94 -32.95
CA THR A 222 4.23 1.55 -33.95
C THR A 222 5.32 2.34 -33.25
N THR A 223 6.57 2.02 -33.57
CA THR A 223 7.75 2.69 -33.01
C THR A 223 8.04 4.01 -33.72
N VAL A 224 8.96 4.80 -33.16
CA VAL A 224 9.36 6.11 -33.69
C VAL A 224 9.85 6.05 -35.15
N HIS A 225 10.36 4.91 -35.60
CA HIS A 225 10.85 4.71 -36.97
C HIS A 225 9.86 3.98 -37.89
N GLY A 226 8.57 3.96 -37.52
CA GLY A 226 7.49 3.43 -38.36
C GLY A 226 7.36 1.91 -38.38
N THR A 227 8.22 1.16 -37.67
CA THR A 227 8.03 -0.29 -37.51
C THR A 227 6.80 -0.56 -36.65
N THR A 228 5.81 -1.26 -37.22
CA THR A 228 4.59 -1.68 -36.52
C THR A 228 4.63 -3.17 -36.21
N VAL A 229 4.38 -3.51 -34.95
CA VAL A 229 4.17 -4.89 -34.49
C VAL A 229 2.70 -5.08 -34.20
N THR A 230 2.10 -6.12 -34.77
CA THR A 230 0.69 -6.48 -34.56
C THR A 230 0.59 -7.81 -33.86
N THR A 231 -0.31 -7.90 -32.88
CA THR A 231 -0.61 -9.11 -32.12
C THR A 231 -2.11 -9.35 -32.06
N GLY A 232 -2.50 -10.60 -31.90
CA GLY A 232 -3.89 -10.98 -31.73
C GLY A 232 -4.00 -12.37 -31.11
N GLY A 233 -5.12 -12.62 -30.46
CA GLY A 233 -5.38 -13.91 -29.83
C GLY A 233 -6.77 -14.01 -29.24
N SER A 234 -7.24 -15.24 -29.06
CA SER A 234 -8.51 -15.57 -28.42
C SER A 234 -8.25 -16.25 -27.08
N VAL A 235 -8.92 -15.79 -26.03
CA VAL A 235 -8.94 -16.47 -24.74
C VAL A 235 -10.33 -17.07 -24.53
N THR A 236 -10.36 -18.38 -24.24
CA THR A 236 -11.58 -19.10 -23.86
C THR A 236 -11.44 -19.55 -22.41
N THR A 237 -12.33 -19.08 -21.54
CA THR A 237 -12.41 -19.60 -20.18
C THR A 237 -13.06 -20.98 -20.21
N VAL A 238 -12.27 -22.02 -19.96
CA VAL A 238 -12.82 -23.36 -19.71
C VAL A 238 -13.10 -23.45 -18.22
N SER A 239 -14.37 -23.56 -17.84
CA SER A 239 -14.76 -23.96 -16.49
C SER A 239 -14.40 -25.42 -16.29
N ALA A 240 -13.11 -25.72 -16.16
CA ALA A 240 -12.66 -27.04 -15.75
C ALA A 240 -12.86 -27.14 -14.25
N THR A 241 -13.97 -27.75 -13.82
CA THR A 241 -14.00 -28.40 -12.51
C THR A 241 -12.87 -29.43 -12.54
N VAL A 242 -11.75 -29.14 -11.88
CA VAL A 242 -10.66 -30.09 -11.74
C VAL A 242 -11.20 -31.27 -10.95
N GLY A 243 -11.62 -32.32 -11.65
CA GLY A 243 -11.88 -33.62 -11.05
C GLY A 243 -10.56 -34.10 -10.47
N TYR A 244 -10.48 -34.13 -9.14
CA TYR A 244 -9.38 -34.78 -8.44
C TYR A 244 -9.38 -36.26 -8.84
N VAL A 245 -8.44 -36.65 -9.71
CA VAL A 245 -8.10 -38.05 -9.94
C VAL A 245 -7.03 -38.39 -8.91
N ALA A 246 -7.41 -39.15 -7.89
CA ALA A 246 -6.46 -39.68 -6.92
C ALA A 246 -5.39 -40.50 -7.66
N PRO A 247 -4.09 -40.25 -7.46
CA PRO A 247 -3.04 -41.09 -8.02
C PRO A 247 -3.21 -42.54 -7.53
N PRO A 248 -3.00 -43.56 -8.38
CA PRO A 248 -3.01 -44.96 -7.94
C PRO A 248 -1.91 -45.19 -6.89
N PRO A 249 -2.13 -46.05 -5.89
CA PRO A 249 -1.18 -46.29 -4.81
C PRO A 249 0.13 -46.85 -5.37
N VAL A 250 1.23 -46.15 -5.10
CA VAL A 250 2.58 -46.60 -5.45
C VAL A 250 3.01 -47.63 -4.42
N VAL A 251 3.30 -48.86 -4.86
CA VAL A 251 3.91 -49.90 -4.03
C VAL A 251 5.35 -49.51 -3.73
N TYR A 252 5.63 -49.19 -2.47
CA TYR A 252 6.96 -48.87 -1.99
C TYR A 252 7.79 -50.16 -1.84
N VAL A 253 8.89 -50.27 -2.60
CA VAL A 253 9.94 -51.26 -2.35
C VAL A 253 11.05 -50.57 -1.54
N PRO A 254 11.32 -50.97 -0.28
CA PRO A 254 12.36 -50.34 0.52
C PRO A 254 13.77 -50.56 -0.06
N PRO A 255 14.61 -49.51 -0.18
CA PRO A 255 16.03 -49.65 -0.46
C PRO A 255 16.80 -50.33 0.70
N PRO A 256 17.94 -51.00 0.44
CA PRO A 256 18.72 -51.69 1.47
C PRO A 256 19.27 -50.73 2.54
N ALA A 257 19.15 -51.13 3.80
CA ALA A 257 19.46 -50.31 4.98
C ALA A 257 20.96 -49.96 5.08
N THR A 258 21.25 -48.66 5.14
CA THR A 258 22.54 -48.12 5.62
C THR A 258 22.35 -47.64 7.05
N ALA A 259 23.23 -48.08 7.95
CA ALA A 259 23.16 -47.76 9.37
C ALA A 259 23.43 -46.26 9.61
N THR A 260 22.43 -45.55 10.12
CA THR A 260 22.58 -44.17 10.61
C THR A 260 21.92 -44.05 11.98
N VAL A 261 22.62 -43.35 12.87
CA VAL A 261 22.25 -42.98 14.24
C VAL A 261 20.77 -42.56 14.33
N TYR A 262 20.03 -43.21 15.23
CA TYR A 262 18.62 -42.92 15.50
C TYR A 262 18.50 -41.62 16.31
N VAL A 263 18.20 -40.52 15.64
CA VAL A 263 17.53 -39.38 16.28
C VAL A 263 16.04 -39.63 16.15
N ALA A 264 15.34 -39.75 17.28
CA ALA A 264 13.90 -39.98 17.29
C ALA A 264 13.19 -38.87 16.47
N PRO A 265 12.34 -39.23 15.50
CA PRO A 265 11.55 -38.25 14.76
C PRO A 265 10.71 -37.42 15.74
N PRO A 266 10.59 -36.09 15.53
CA PRO A 266 9.68 -35.28 16.32
C PRO A 266 8.25 -35.84 16.23
N PRO A 267 7.47 -35.78 17.32
CA PRO A 267 6.12 -36.33 17.34
C PRO A 267 5.28 -35.73 16.20
N PRO A 268 4.41 -36.55 15.56
CA PRO A 268 3.58 -36.07 14.47
C PRO A 268 2.78 -34.84 14.91
N PRO A 269 2.68 -33.81 14.06
CA PRO A 269 1.82 -32.67 14.36
C PRO A 269 0.39 -33.17 14.60
N PRO A 270 -0.34 -32.59 15.57
CA PRO A 270 -1.74 -32.93 15.79
C PRO A 270 -2.52 -32.80 14.47
N PRO A 271 -3.52 -33.66 14.22
CA PRO A 271 -4.34 -33.54 13.03
C PRO A 271 -4.90 -32.13 12.92
N ALA A 272 -4.71 -31.52 11.76
CA ALA A 272 -5.24 -30.20 11.47
C ALA A 272 -6.77 -30.26 11.57
N VAL A 273 -7.32 -29.59 12.57
CA VAL A 273 -8.77 -29.37 12.65
C VAL A 273 -9.11 -28.43 11.51
N VAL A 274 -9.76 -28.96 10.47
CA VAL A 274 -10.34 -28.14 9.41
C VAL A 274 -11.45 -27.32 10.05
N TYR A 275 -11.16 -26.05 10.33
CA TYR A 275 -12.18 -25.11 10.75
C TYR A 275 -13.03 -24.77 9.53
N VAL A 276 -14.14 -25.47 9.35
CA VAL A 276 -15.19 -25.04 8.43
C VAL A 276 -15.82 -23.80 9.08
N ALA A 277 -15.55 -22.63 8.51
CA ALA A 277 -16.23 -21.42 8.91
C ALA A 277 -17.75 -21.67 8.82
N PRO A 278 -18.53 -21.39 9.87
CA PRO A 278 -19.98 -21.51 9.81
C PRO A 278 -20.50 -20.72 8.61
N ALA A 279 -21.39 -21.34 7.82
CA ALA A 279 -22.02 -20.65 6.70
C ALA A 279 -22.60 -19.31 7.18
N PRO A 280 -22.43 -18.21 6.42
CA PRO A 280 -23.05 -16.94 6.74
C PRO A 280 -24.55 -17.17 6.96
N LYS A 281 -25.08 -16.71 8.09
CA LYS A 281 -26.53 -16.76 8.32
C LYS A 281 -27.22 -15.96 7.20
N PRO A 282 -28.33 -16.45 6.62
CA PRO A 282 -29.07 -15.69 5.64
C PRO A 282 -29.46 -14.34 6.24
N ALA A 283 -29.19 -13.25 5.53
CA ALA A 283 -29.67 -11.94 5.92
C ALA A 283 -31.20 -11.95 5.84
N VAL A 284 -31.85 -11.63 6.96
CA VAL A 284 -33.30 -11.57 7.05
C VAL A 284 -33.73 -10.12 6.89
N TYR A 285 -34.62 -9.86 5.93
CA TYR A 285 -35.23 -8.55 5.81
C TYR A 285 -36.23 -8.36 6.95
N ILE A 286 -36.00 -7.35 7.78
CA ILE A 286 -36.91 -6.95 8.83
C ILE A 286 -37.66 -5.69 8.34
N PRO A 287 -38.99 -5.78 8.15
CA PRO A 287 -39.81 -4.60 7.89
C PRO A 287 -39.69 -3.56 9.02
N GLY A 288 -40.00 -2.30 8.73
CA GLY A 288 -39.94 -1.24 9.73
C GLY A 288 -40.80 -1.57 10.95
N HIS A 289 -40.25 -1.37 12.15
CA HIS A 289 -40.91 -1.74 13.40
C HIS A 289 -40.55 -0.77 14.54
N TRP A 290 -41.34 -0.82 15.62
CA TRP A 290 -41.12 -0.02 16.82
C TRP A 290 -40.38 -0.82 17.88
N VAL A 291 -39.35 -0.23 18.49
CA VAL A 291 -38.66 -0.77 19.69
C VAL A 291 -38.59 0.34 20.72
N ASN A 292 -39.14 0.13 21.92
CA ASN A 292 -39.11 1.10 23.03
C ASN A 292 -39.53 2.53 22.61
N ASN A 293 -40.62 2.67 21.86
CA ASN A 293 -41.11 3.93 21.29
C ASN A 293 -40.17 4.65 20.31
N VAL A 294 -39.20 3.94 19.72
CA VAL A 294 -38.37 4.43 18.61
C VAL A 294 -38.72 3.65 17.35
N TRP A 295 -39.01 4.37 16.27
CA TRP A 295 -39.23 3.76 14.95
C TRP A 295 -37.90 3.35 14.32
N VAL A 296 -37.79 2.08 13.99
CA VAL A 296 -36.66 1.50 13.28
C VAL A 296 -37.08 1.27 11.82
N PRO A 297 -36.47 1.96 10.84
CA PRO A 297 -36.73 1.71 9.42
C PRO A 297 -36.38 0.27 9.03
N ALA A 298 -36.96 -0.18 7.92
CA ALA A 298 -36.69 -1.52 7.42
C ALA A 298 -35.19 -1.72 7.16
N HIS A 299 -34.67 -2.86 7.59
CA HIS A 299 -33.25 -3.16 7.52
C HIS A 299 -33.02 -4.66 7.35
N TRP A 300 -31.81 -4.99 6.93
CA TRP A 300 -31.33 -6.36 6.88
C TRP A 300 -30.61 -6.69 8.19
N ALA A 301 -30.96 -7.81 8.80
CA ALA A 301 -30.31 -8.36 9.98
C ALA A 301 -29.62 -9.70 9.68
#